data_AF-A0AAD3D014-F1
#
_entry.id   AF-A0AAD3D014-F1
#
_cell.length_a   1.000
_cell.length_b   1.000
_cell.length_c   1.000
_cell.angle_alpha   90.00
_cell.angle_beta   90.00
_cell.angle_gamma   90.00
#
_symmetry.space_group_name_H-M   'P 1'
#
loop_
_entity.id
_entity.type
_entity.pdbx_description
1 polymer ?
#
loop_
_entity_poly.entity_id
_entity_poly.type
_entity_poly.pdbx_seq_one_letter_code
_entity_poly.pdbx_strand_id
1 'polypeptide(L)'
;MFDPVSDLSQNQVGRFIPTRELNEWHNKMKQMYPQVYPADDKLFGDDREQHSYGTKLKTFFDGDITKPMVCEVVGSCWQTEFGTKEPHYLIFMDGDDEISEIPLTSAHEEGGWKIIQRGIGLDDEVEPESGKSSGHEPRHSEKNESEENNDIFKCALPTCGSSNAPKTCGRCKKRHYCNEQCQKKHWKFHKFECIPHDQVKHSVDKSASLETIQTVIRNANVNDVIILPSGTFGHEGIDFTLEIDKNLHFAGEGTVEVVQNTFHELSFVSVEVDATNTPTYDAFEVNCCPGKFLAYCCEIKGGSDGLCLTDCSTRATIDQTDISYAQCRGIFSNIDFKIKDSAVYGCGSYGIKGRSGWTDMGGNNLQPGPWSEFGPY
;
A
#
# COMPACT_ATOMS: atom_id res chain seq x y z
N MET A 1 -4.47 18.88 22.21
CA MET A 1 -3.46 19.97 22.16
C MET A 1 -2.62 19.63 20.96
N PHE A 2 -2.87 20.26 19.81
CA PHE A 2 -2.09 20.03 18.61
C PHE A 2 -0.72 20.67 18.85
N ASP A 3 0.36 19.89 18.76
CA ASP A 3 1.69 20.49 18.65
C ASP A 3 1.66 21.40 17.41
N PRO A 4 2.05 22.67 17.53
CA PRO A 4 2.13 23.55 16.37
C PRO A 4 3.06 22.89 15.36
N VAL A 5 2.55 22.69 14.13
CA VAL A 5 3.33 22.26 12.97
C VAL A 5 4.63 23.05 13.01
N SER A 6 5.75 22.34 13.11
CA SER A 6 7.06 22.93 13.34
C SER A 6 7.31 23.98 12.28
N ASP A 7 7.23 25.25 12.65
CA ASP A 7 7.68 26.36 11.83
C ASP A 7 9.14 26.07 11.52
N LEU A 8 9.43 25.67 10.26
CA LEU A 8 10.76 25.32 9.78
C LEU A 8 11.58 26.59 9.70
N SER A 9 11.96 27.07 10.87
CA SER A 9 12.68 28.32 10.97
C SER A 9 14.08 28.13 10.41
N GLN A 10 14.59 29.17 9.75
CA GLN A 10 15.95 29.23 9.17
C GLN A 10 17.06 28.85 10.16
N ASN A 11 16.79 28.75 11.46
CA ASN A 11 17.74 28.32 12.48
C ASN A 11 18.14 26.83 12.40
N GLN A 12 17.45 26.02 11.60
CA GLN A 12 17.78 24.60 11.40
C GLN A 12 18.76 24.38 10.25
N VAL A 13 18.96 25.39 9.39
CA VAL A 13 19.96 25.36 8.31
C VAL A 13 21.35 25.13 8.90
N GLY A 14 22.11 24.21 8.32
CA GLY A 14 23.44 23.79 8.75
C GLY A 14 23.45 22.77 9.89
N ARG A 15 22.29 22.40 10.45
CA ARG A 15 22.21 21.36 11.49
C ARG A 15 21.91 20.02 10.87
N PHE A 16 22.67 19.00 11.29
CA PHE A 16 22.47 17.62 10.88
C PHE A 16 22.24 16.73 12.09
N ILE A 17 21.36 15.74 11.95
CA ILE A 17 21.19 14.66 12.92
C ILE A 17 22.54 13.94 13.06
N PRO A 18 23.02 13.68 14.29
CA PRO A 18 24.26 12.92 14.47
C PRO A 18 24.17 11.53 13.84
N THR A 19 25.20 11.12 13.10
CA THR A 19 25.29 9.80 12.45
C THR A 19 25.03 8.64 13.41
N ARG A 20 25.39 8.80 14.69
CA ARG A 20 25.08 7.82 15.73
C ARG A 20 23.58 7.63 15.94
N GLU A 21 22.82 8.72 16.07
CA GLU A 21 21.37 8.65 16.30
C GLU A 21 20.63 8.04 15.09
N LEU A 22 21.07 8.39 13.88
CA LEU A 22 20.56 7.80 12.65
C LEU A 22 20.77 6.28 12.59
N ASN A 23 21.97 5.81 12.93
CA ASN A 23 22.27 4.38 12.98
C ASN A 23 21.45 3.66 14.08
N GLU A 24 21.28 4.27 15.25
CA GLU A 24 20.45 3.73 16.33
C GLU A 24 18.98 3.59 15.88
N TRP A 25 18.43 4.61 15.21
CA TRP A 25 17.09 4.58 14.62
C TRP A 25 16.95 3.49 13.56
N HIS A 26 17.90 3.40 12.62
CA HIS A 26 17.85 2.43 11.52
C HIS A 26 17.87 0.98 12.04
N ASN A 27 18.74 0.71 13.02
CA ASN A 27 18.80 -0.59 13.66
C ASN A 27 17.50 -0.96 14.38
N LYS A 28 16.84 0.02 15.01
CA LYS A 28 15.51 -0.18 15.60
C LYS A 28 14.46 -0.48 14.54
N MET A 29 14.48 0.21 13.40
CA MET A 29 13.54 -0.03 12.29
C MET A 29 13.71 -1.41 11.68
N LYS A 30 14.95 -1.90 11.50
CA LYS A 30 15.23 -3.29 11.09
C LYS A 30 14.65 -4.33 12.04
N GLN A 31 14.70 -4.08 13.35
CA GLN A 31 14.14 -4.99 14.36
C GLN A 31 12.62 -4.97 14.37
N MET A 32 12.01 -3.80 14.25
CA MET A 32 10.55 -3.63 14.32
C MET A 32 9.84 -4.02 13.03
N TYR A 33 10.46 -3.78 11.88
CA TYR A 33 9.85 -3.94 10.56
C TYR A 33 10.81 -4.64 9.58
N PRO A 34 11.23 -5.90 9.83
CA PRO A 34 12.20 -6.61 9.00
C PRO A 34 11.73 -6.84 7.55
N GLN A 35 10.41 -6.79 7.29
CA GLN A 35 9.83 -6.86 5.95
C GLN A 35 10.00 -5.56 5.14
N VAL A 36 10.25 -4.43 5.82
CA VAL A 36 10.46 -3.11 5.21
C VAL A 36 11.95 -2.76 5.18
N TYR A 37 12.66 -3.08 6.26
CA TYR A 37 14.11 -2.85 6.41
C TYR A 37 14.82 -4.19 6.56
N PRO A 38 15.20 -4.85 5.44
CA PRO A 38 15.96 -6.09 5.45
C PRO A 38 17.25 -6.02 6.30
N ALA A 39 17.74 -7.18 6.72
CA ALA A 39 18.97 -7.24 7.54
C ALA A 39 20.18 -6.59 6.84
N ASP A 40 20.26 -6.71 5.51
CA ASP A 40 21.30 -6.17 4.64
C ASP A 40 21.05 -4.73 4.16
N ASP A 41 19.91 -4.13 4.53
CA ASP A 41 19.55 -2.77 4.13
C ASP A 41 20.52 -1.72 4.68
N LYS A 42 20.94 -0.76 3.86
CA LYS A 42 21.91 0.28 4.25
C LYS A 42 21.20 1.63 4.31
N LEU A 43 21.25 2.30 5.46
CA LEU A 43 20.59 3.59 5.66
C LEU A 43 20.94 4.63 4.58
N PHE A 44 22.22 4.65 4.16
CA PHE A 44 22.74 5.58 3.16
C PHE A 44 22.97 4.91 1.80
N GLY A 45 22.35 3.77 1.52
CA GLY A 45 22.52 3.04 0.26
C GLY A 45 23.98 2.69 -0.01
N ASP A 46 24.50 3.14 -1.17
CA ASP A 46 25.90 2.98 -1.54
C ASP A 46 26.83 4.03 -0.93
N ASP A 47 26.27 5.12 -0.39
CA ASP A 47 27.02 6.12 0.34
C ASP A 47 27.36 5.62 1.75
N ARG A 48 28.44 6.18 2.32
CA ARG A 48 28.89 5.82 3.67
C ARG A 48 28.23 6.66 4.76
N GLU A 49 27.76 7.85 4.40
CA GLU A 49 27.33 8.90 5.32
C GLU A 49 26.19 9.72 4.70
N GLN A 50 25.61 10.61 5.51
CA GLN A 50 24.67 11.62 5.06
C GLN A 50 25.29 12.52 3.99
N HIS A 51 24.47 13.06 3.10
CA HIS A 51 24.89 14.10 2.17
C HIS A 51 25.27 15.37 2.95
N SER A 52 26.42 15.95 2.62
CA SER A 52 26.90 17.18 3.26
C SER A 52 26.09 18.40 2.83
N TYR A 53 26.18 19.47 3.62
CA TYR A 53 25.63 20.79 3.27
C TYR A 53 26.07 21.22 1.87
N GLY A 54 25.14 21.73 1.07
CA GLY A 54 25.37 22.17 -0.31
C GLY A 54 25.37 21.05 -1.34
N THR A 55 25.14 19.78 -0.94
CA THR A 55 25.00 18.69 -1.90
C THR A 55 23.76 18.89 -2.75
N LYS A 56 23.93 18.94 -4.07
CA LYS A 56 22.81 19.05 -5.01
C LYS A 56 22.33 17.68 -5.43
N LEU A 57 21.04 17.47 -5.25
CA LEU A 57 20.34 16.25 -5.58
C LEU A 57 19.41 16.50 -6.77
N LYS A 58 19.22 15.47 -7.59
CA LYS A 58 18.32 15.51 -8.75
C LYS A 58 17.42 14.29 -8.79
N THR A 59 16.15 14.51 -9.03
CA THR A 59 15.17 13.48 -9.40
C THR A 59 14.31 13.96 -10.58
N PHE A 60 13.26 13.22 -10.92
CA PHE A 60 12.34 13.53 -12.01
C PHE A 60 10.89 13.39 -11.54
N PHE A 61 10.05 14.40 -11.81
CA PHE A 61 8.64 14.39 -11.43
C PHE A 61 7.90 13.24 -12.13
N ASP A 62 7.30 12.32 -11.37
CA ASP A 62 6.66 11.09 -11.87
C ASP A 62 7.53 10.24 -12.82
N GLY A 63 8.86 10.39 -12.73
CA GLY A 63 9.81 9.74 -13.63
C GLY A 63 9.83 10.32 -15.06
N ASP A 64 9.21 11.48 -15.29
CA ASP A 64 9.32 12.22 -16.55
C ASP A 64 10.70 12.87 -16.65
N ILE A 65 11.57 12.31 -17.49
CA ILE A 65 12.95 12.78 -17.69
C ILE A 65 13.04 14.24 -18.17
N THR A 66 11.94 14.79 -18.70
CA THR A 66 11.87 16.17 -19.17
C THR A 66 11.55 17.17 -18.06
N LYS A 67 11.19 16.69 -16.87
CA LYS A 67 10.84 17.49 -15.68
C LYS A 67 11.79 17.20 -14.52
N PRO A 68 13.06 17.64 -14.62
CA PRO A 68 14.01 17.45 -13.54
C PRO A 68 13.59 18.28 -12.32
N MET A 69 13.70 17.68 -11.15
CA MET A 69 13.61 18.36 -9.86
C MET A 69 15.00 18.38 -9.26
N VAL A 70 15.50 19.57 -8.94
CA VAL A 70 16.82 19.77 -8.33
C VAL A 70 16.61 20.43 -6.97
N CYS A 71 17.34 19.96 -5.98
CA CYS A 71 17.36 20.56 -4.67
C CYS A 71 18.77 20.57 -4.07
N GLU A 72 18.98 21.40 -3.05
CA GLU A 72 20.23 21.52 -2.33
C GLU A 72 20.03 21.15 -0.86
N VAL A 73 20.84 20.21 -0.35
CA VAL A 73 20.79 19.77 1.05
C VAL A 73 21.34 20.87 1.95
N VAL A 74 20.54 21.30 2.92
CA VAL A 74 20.91 22.35 3.88
C VAL A 74 20.92 21.89 5.33
N GLY A 75 20.46 20.68 5.64
CA GLY A 75 20.48 20.11 6.99
C GLY A 75 19.75 18.77 7.06
N SER A 76 19.60 18.22 8.26
CA SER A 76 18.70 17.10 8.54
C SER A 76 18.01 17.27 9.89
N CYS A 77 16.75 16.81 9.99
CA CYS A 77 15.91 16.95 11.17
C CYS A 77 15.03 15.71 11.42
N TRP A 78 14.52 15.58 12.65
CA TRP A 78 13.56 14.53 13.01
C TRP A 78 12.14 15.04 12.79
N GLN A 79 11.40 14.43 11.86
CA GLN A 79 9.95 14.60 11.77
C GLN A 79 9.25 13.68 12.75
N THR A 80 8.21 14.17 13.42
CA THR A 80 7.42 13.38 14.39
C THR A 80 5.95 13.40 13.99
N GLU A 81 5.49 12.29 13.40
CA GLU A 81 4.09 12.10 13.06
C GLU A 81 3.51 10.93 13.85
N PHE A 82 2.38 11.17 14.52
CA PHE A 82 1.67 10.16 15.31
C PHE A 82 2.55 9.40 16.31
N GLY A 83 3.54 10.09 16.89
CA GLY A 83 4.49 9.52 17.86
C GLY A 83 5.61 8.68 17.24
N THR A 84 5.66 8.57 15.91
CA THR A 84 6.77 7.94 15.19
C THR A 84 7.74 9.02 14.74
N LYS A 85 9.04 8.78 14.91
CA LYS A 85 10.10 9.68 14.44
C LYS A 85 10.71 9.15 13.15
N GLU A 86 10.88 10.01 12.15
CA GLU A 86 11.52 9.71 10.87
C GLU A 86 12.58 10.78 10.53
N PRO A 87 13.77 10.41 10.04
CA PRO A 87 14.80 11.37 9.69
C PRO A 87 14.56 11.96 8.29
N HIS A 88 14.58 13.28 8.19
CA HIS A 88 14.38 14.03 6.96
C HIS A 88 15.61 14.90 6.64
N TYR A 89 15.91 15.10 5.35
CA TYR A 89 16.75 16.20 4.91
C TYR A 89 15.93 17.48 4.84
N LEU A 90 16.55 18.59 5.22
CA LEU A 90 16.10 19.94 4.89
C LEU A 90 16.73 20.33 3.56
N ILE A 91 15.94 20.82 2.62
CA ILE A 91 16.39 21.15 1.27
C ILE A 91 15.86 22.51 0.79
N PHE A 92 16.60 23.17 -0.09
CA PHE A 92 16.06 24.22 -0.95
C PHE A 92 15.77 23.65 -2.34
N MET A 93 14.57 23.87 -2.85
CA MET A 93 14.21 23.52 -4.22
C MET A 93 14.77 24.59 -5.17
N ASP A 94 15.20 24.18 -6.37
CA ASP A 94 15.73 25.13 -7.35
C ASP A 94 14.66 26.15 -7.77
N GLY A 95 14.92 27.42 -7.50
CA GLY A 95 13.97 28.52 -7.74
C GLY A 95 12.96 28.78 -6.62
N ASP A 96 13.10 28.12 -5.47
CA ASP A 96 12.30 28.35 -4.26
C ASP A 96 13.17 28.88 -3.11
N ASP A 97 12.64 29.84 -2.35
CA ASP A 97 13.28 30.40 -1.17
C ASP A 97 12.79 29.74 0.14
N GLU A 98 11.80 28.83 0.04
CA GLU A 98 11.26 28.07 1.16
C GLU A 98 12.01 26.77 1.43
N ILE A 99 12.20 26.44 2.71
CA ILE A 99 12.78 25.16 3.13
C ILE A 99 11.72 24.08 2.95
N SER A 100 12.08 23.07 2.18
CA SER A 100 11.30 21.84 2.02
C SER A 100 11.97 20.67 2.73
N GLU A 101 11.26 19.55 2.81
CA GLU A 101 11.78 18.33 3.43
C GLU A 101 11.63 17.13 2.51
N ILE A 102 12.58 16.20 2.62
CA ILE A 102 12.48 14.87 2.01
C ILE A 102 12.92 13.81 3.01
N PRO A 103 12.25 12.65 3.08
CA PRO A 103 12.71 11.54 3.90
C PRO A 103 14.14 11.15 3.52
N LEU A 104 14.98 10.93 4.53
CA LEU A 104 16.39 10.59 4.32
C LEU A 104 16.53 9.27 3.55
N THR A 105 15.65 8.30 3.81
CA THR A 105 15.60 7.01 3.10
C THR A 105 15.35 7.18 1.59
N SER A 106 14.44 8.09 1.20
CA SER A 106 14.14 8.38 -0.21
C SER A 106 15.31 9.02 -0.97
N ALA A 107 16.20 9.73 -0.28
CA ALA A 107 17.40 10.29 -0.91
C ALA A 107 18.45 9.22 -1.26
N HIS A 108 18.42 8.09 -0.55
CA HIS A 108 19.41 7.01 -0.65
C HIS A 108 18.89 5.74 -1.34
N GLU A 109 17.61 5.69 -1.71
CA GLU A 109 17.01 4.52 -2.35
C GLU A 109 17.48 4.31 -3.80
N GLU A 110 17.47 3.05 -4.24
CA GLU A 110 17.83 2.70 -5.61
C GLU A 110 16.78 3.24 -6.61
N GLY A 111 17.11 4.38 -7.23
CA GLY A 111 16.24 5.06 -8.18
C GLY A 111 15.60 6.35 -7.65
N GLY A 112 15.89 6.70 -6.39
CA GLY A 112 15.55 7.98 -5.80
C GLY A 112 16.47 9.10 -6.27
N TRP A 113 16.75 10.03 -5.37
CA TRP A 113 17.56 11.21 -5.66
C TRP A 113 19.00 10.84 -6.05
N LYS A 114 19.55 11.54 -7.05
CA LYS A 114 20.92 11.35 -7.54
C LYS A 114 21.76 12.57 -7.25
N ILE A 115 22.94 12.37 -6.67
CA ILE A 115 23.92 13.43 -6.47
C ILE A 115 24.39 13.92 -7.84
N ILE A 116 24.18 15.21 -8.12
CA ILE A 116 24.71 15.87 -9.32
C ILE A 116 25.91 16.77 -9.00
N GLN A 117 26.04 17.21 -7.75
CA GLN A 117 27.18 17.98 -7.26
C GLN A 117 27.33 17.72 -5.75
N ARG A 118 28.53 17.34 -5.30
CA ARG A 118 28.81 17.21 -3.86
C ARG A 118 29.02 18.60 -3.26
N GLY A 119 28.48 18.81 -2.07
CA GLY A 119 28.70 20.04 -1.32
C GLY A 119 30.17 20.20 -0.94
N ILE A 120 30.62 21.44 -0.85
CA ILE A 120 31.94 21.76 -0.28
C ILE A 120 31.78 21.54 1.22
N GLY A 121 32.46 20.52 1.77
CA GLY A 121 32.50 20.35 3.22
C GLY A 121 32.95 21.66 3.86
N LEU A 122 32.27 22.10 4.92
CA LEU A 122 32.56 23.39 5.59
C LEU A 122 33.99 23.48 6.16
N ASP A 123 34.77 22.39 6.08
CA ASP A 123 36.04 22.23 6.77
C ASP A 123 37.24 21.99 5.83
N ASP A 124 37.05 21.89 4.51
CA ASP A 124 38.12 21.46 3.59
C ASP A 124 38.45 22.50 2.50
N GLU A 125 39.35 23.45 2.83
CA GLU A 125 40.29 23.95 1.83
C GLU A 125 41.41 22.90 1.64
N VAL A 126 41.61 22.47 0.38
CA VAL A 126 42.89 22.07 -0.27
C VAL A 126 42.70 20.91 -1.28
N GLU A 127 42.84 21.25 -2.56
CA GLU A 127 43.14 20.39 -3.73
C GLU A 127 44.58 19.82 -3.63
N PRO A 128 44.94 18.64 -4.23
CA PRO A 128 44.98 18.52 -5.70
C PRO A 128 44.76 17.14 -6.36
N GLU A 129 44.26 17.24 -7.61
CA GLU A 129 44.59 16.56 -8.88
C GLU A 129 45.05 15.07 -8.98
N SER A 130 44.25 14.34 -9.78
CA SER A 130 44.63 13.53 -10.97
C SER A 130 45.28 12.13 -10.83
N GLY A 131 44.66 11.14 -11.51
CA GLY A 131 45.28 9.84 -11.79
C GLY A 131 44.39 8.91 -12.63
N LYS A 132 44.69 8.79 -13.94
CA LYS A 132 44.06 7.92 -14.95
C LYS A 132 44.53 6.45 -14.82
N SER A 133 43.69 5.46 -15.16
CA SER A 133 44.15 4.26 -15.91
C SER A 133 43.02 3.40 -16.53
N SER A 134 43.28 3.00 -17.79
CA SER A 134 42.86 1.82 -18.61
C SER A 134 41.88 0.81 -17.99
N GLY A 135 40.89 0.24 -18.69
CA GLY A 135 40.87 -0.19 -20.09
C GLY A 135 40.87 -1.72 -20.15
N HIS A 136 39.70 -2.35 -20.34
CA HIS A 136 39.57 -3.81 -20.54
C HIS A 136 38.55 -4.13 -21.63
N GLU A 137 39.00 -4.89 -22.64
CA GLU A 137 38.20 -5.49 -23.72
C GLU A 137 37.36 -6.68 -23.23
N PRO A 138 36.16 -6.95 -23.81
CA PRO A 138 35.48 -8.22 -23.64
C PRO A 138 35.66 -9.17 -24.83
N ARG A 139 35.96 -10.43 -24.50
CA ARG A 139 35.89 -11.60 -25.38
C ARG A 139 34.44 -11.92 -25.75
N HIS A 140 34.15 -11.99 -27.05
CA HIS A 140 32.93 -12.60 -27.58
C HIS A 140 33.06 -14.14 -27.61
N SER A 141 32.05 -14.83 -27.08
CA SER A 141 31.82 -16.26 -27.32
C SER A 141 30.41 -16.45 -27.87
N GLU A 142 30.33 -16.92 -29.10
CA GLU A 142 29.11 -17.27 -29.83
C GLU A 142 28.42 -18.48 -29.19
N LYS A 143 27.10 -18.38 -28.98
CA LYS A 143 26.25 -19.55 -28.70
C LYS A 143 25.01 -19.53 -29.59
N ASN A 144 24.81 -20.69 -30.19
CA ASN A 144 23.76 -21.11 -31.10
C ASN A 144 22.34 -20.67 -30.70
N GLU A 145 21.67 -20.07 -31.67
CA GLU A 145 20.24 -19.79 -31.67
C GLU A 145 19.46 -21.08 -31.96
N SER A 146 18.74 -21.59 -30.96
CA SER A 146 17.59 -22.46 -31.18
C SER A 146 16.35 -21.58 -31.32
N GLU A 147 15.63 -21.75 -32.42
CA GLU A 147 14.38 -21.06 -32.74
C GLU A 147 13.32 -21.35 -31.66
N GLU A 148 13.27 -20.51 -30.63
CA GLU A 148 12.24 -20.54 -29.60
C GLU A 148 11.05 -19.69 -30.02
N ASN A 149 9.88 -20.29 -29.85
CA ASN A 149 8.56 -19.73 -30.06
C ASN A 149 8.39 -18.50 -29.15
N ASN A 150 8.71 -17.32 -29.68
CA ASN A 150 8.84 -16.10 -28.92
C ASN A 150 7.44 -15.51 -28.69
N ASP A 151 6.71 -16.07 -27.73
CA ASP A 151 5.47 -15.46 -27.27
C ASP A 151 5.77 -14.04 -26.78
N ILE A 152 5.28 -13.06 -27.54
CA ILE A 152 5.50 -11.64 -27.31
C ILE A 152 4.64 -11.22 -26.10
N PHE A 153 5.22 -11.30 -24.90
CA PHE A 153 4.56 -10.88 -23.66
C PHE A 153 4.59 -9.35 -23.51
N LYS A 154 3.42 -8.73 -23.29
CA LYS A 154 3.30 -7.29 -23.02
C LYS A 154 3.62 -6.97 -21.56
N CYS A 155 4.28 -5.83 -21.33
CA CYS A 155 4.53 -5.34 -19.98
C CYS A 155 3.21 -4.98 -19.27
N ALA A 156 3.05 -5.46 -18.04
CA ALA A 156 1.84 -5.26 -17.24
C ALA A 156 1.67 -3.82 -16.73
N LEU A 157 2.71 -2.98 -16.75
CA LEU A 157 2.57 -1.55 -16.44
C LEU A 157 1.87 -0.84 -17.59
N PRO A 158 0.64 -0.30 -17.42
CA PRO A 158 -0.16 0.22 -18.53
C PRO A 158 0.52 1.35 -19.32
N THR A 159 1.33 2.17 -18.66
CA THR A 159 2.02 3.32 -19.26
C THR A 159 3.31 2.96 -20.00
N CYS A 160 3.81 1.73 -19.87
CA CYS A 160 5.05 1.30 -20.53
C CYS A 160 4.83 0.99 -22.02
N GLY A 161 3.77 0.25 -22.35
CA GLY A 161 3.45 -0.15 -23.72
C GLY A 161 4.42 -1.14 -24.38
N SER A 162 5.52 -1.54 -23.72
CA SER A 162 6.49 -2.49 -24.27
C SER A 162 5.85 -3.85 -24.56
N SER A 163 6.04 -4.34 -25.77
CA SER A 163 5.64 -5.68 -26.22
C SER A 163 6.68 -6.76 -25.89
N ASN A 164 7.85 -6.40 -25.35
CA ASN A 164 8.87 -7.37 -24.97
C ASN A 164 9.09 -7.35 -23.44
N ALA A 165 8.36 -8.21 -22.74
CA ALA A 165 8.37 -8.31 -21.28
C ALA A 165 8.83 -9.71 -20.80
N PRO A 166 10.14 -10.01 -20.84
CA PRO A 166 10.64 -11.35 -20.54
C PRO A 166 10.62 -11.69 -19.04
N LYS A 167 10.56 -10.70 -18.13
CA LYS A 167 10.57 -10.94 -16.69
C LYS A 167 9.16 -11.23 -16.20
N THR A 168 8.99 -12.20 -15.31
CA THR A 168 7.73 -12.45 -14.62
C THR A 168 7.79 -11.99 -13.17
N CYS A 169 6.65 -11.68 -12.55
CA CYS A 169 6.60 -11.42 -11.12
C CYS A 169 7.13 -12.63 -10.34
N GLY A 170 8.17 -12.46 -9.53
CA GLY A 170 8.78 -13.57 -8.76
C GLY A 170 7.81 -14.29 -7.82
N ARG A 171 6.79 -13.58 -7.29
CA ARG A 171 5.77 -14.14 -6.38
C ARG A 171 4.66 -14.91 -7.12
N CYS A 172 3.86 -14.26 -7.95
CA CYS A 172 2.72 -14.91 -8.62
C CYS A 172 3.02 -15.56 -9.97
N LYS A 173 4.11 -15.17 -10.63
CA LYS A 173 4.49 -15.54 -12.01
C LYS A 173 3.45 -15.23 -13.11
N LYS A 174 2.34 -14.54 -12.80
CA LYS A 174 1.24 -14.24 -13.73
C LYS A 174 1.45 -12.98 -14.58
N ARG A 175 2.11 -11.95 -14.03
CA ARG A 175 2.34 -10.67 -14.72
C ARG A 175 3.76 -10.60 -15.27
N HIS A 176 3.88 -10.04 -16.47
CA HIS A 176 5.15 -9.86 -17.18
C HIS A 176 5.60 -8.40 -17.15
N TYR A 177 6.91 -8.18 -17.07
CA TYR A 177 7.53 -6.86 -17.04
C TYR A 177 8.76 -6.83 -17.95
N CYS A 178 8.96 -5.70 -18.62
CA CYS A 178 10.19 -5.48 -19.40
C CYS A 178 11.41 -5.35 -18.48
N ASN A 179 11.22 -4.81 -17.27
CA ASN A 179 12.27 -4.63 -16.27
C ASN A 179 11.65 -4.52 -14.86
N GLU A 180 12.52 -4.50 -13.85
CA GLU A 180 12.13 -4.43 -12.44
C GLU A 180 11.50 -3.09 -12.06
N GLN A 181 11.90 -1.99 -12.69
CA GLN A 181 11.30 -0.67 -12.45
C GLN A 181 9.82 -0.66 -12.82
N CYS A 182 9.45 -1.27 -13.94
CA CYS A 182 8.04 -1.43 -14.33
C CYS A 182 7.26 -2.30 -13.34
N GLN A 183 7.89 -3.33 -12.78
CA GLN A 183 7.28 -4.14 -11.71
C GLN A 183 7.07 -3.30 -10.44
N LYS A 184 8.07 -2.56 -9.97
CA LYS A 184 7.98 -1.69 -8.78
C LYS A 184 6.90 -0.62 -8.95
N LYS A 185 6.84 0.04 -10.12
CA LYS A 185 5.79 1.02 -10.45
C LYS A 185 4.40 0.39 -10.48
N HIS A 186 4.27 -0.79 -11.10
CA HIS A 186 2.99 -1.50 -11.14
C HIS A 186 2.64 -2.17 -9.80
N TRP A 187 3.60 -2.38 -8.90
CA TRP A 187 3.40 -3.11 -7.64
C TRP A 187 2.29 -2.51 -6.78
N LYS A 188 2.13 -1.19 -6.80
CA LYS A 188 1.04 -0.49 -6.11
C LYS A 188 -0.34 -1.09 -6.43
N PHE A 189 -0.55 -1.56 -7.66
CA PHE A 189 -1.77 -2.22 -8.13
C PHE A 189 -1.63 -3.74 -8.13
N HIS A 190 -0.49 -4.24 -8.61
CA HIS A 190 -0.28 -5.68 -8.75
C HIS A 190 -0.32 -6.43 -7.42
N LYS A 191 0.12 -5.81 -6.31
CA LYS A 191 0.17 -6.46 -4.99
C LYS A 191 -1.18 -7.02 -4.54
N PHE A 192 -2.29 -6.47 -5.03
CA PHE A 192 -3.66 -6.89 -4.71
C PHE A 192 -4.06 -8.19 -5.41
N GLU A 193 -3.61 -8.39 -6.66
CA GLU A 193 -3.85 -9.60 -7.46
C GLU A 193 -2.73 -10.65 -7.30
N CYS A 194 -1.61 -10.26 -6.66
CA CYS A 194 -0.38 -11.04 -6.60
C CYS A 194 -0.46 -12.16 -5.55
N ILE A 195 -1.21 -13.20 -5.90
CA ILE A 195 -1.28 -14.48 -5.19
C ILE A 195 0.00 -15.28 -5.48
N PRO A 196 0.82 -15.68 -4.48
CA PRO A 196 1.93 -16.59 -4.67
C PRO A 196 1.59 -17.76 -5.59
N HIS A 197 2.48 -18.10 -6.53
CA HIS A 197 2.22 -19.18 -7.48
C HIS A 197 2.08 -20.54 -6.79
N ASP A 198 2.67 -20.70 -5.61
CA ASP A 198 2.64 -21.88 -4.75
C ASP A 198 1.47 -21.89 -3.77
N GLN A 199 0.63 -20.85 -3.71
CA GLN A 199 -0.54 -20.86 -2.83
C GLN A 199 -1.57 -21.89 -3.28
N VAL A 200 -2.03 -22.69 -2.33
CA VAL A 200 -3.08 -23.67 -2.54
C VAL A 200 -4.42 -22.95 -2.60
N LYS A 201 -5.16 -23.18 -3.69
CA LYS A 201 -6.52 -22.68 -3.85
C LYS A 201 -7.50 -23.78 -3.47
N HIS A 202 -8.37 -23.51 -2.52
CA HIS A 202 -9.45 -24.39 -2.13
C HIS A 202 -10.73 -23.89 -2.79
N SER A 203 -11.16 -24.57 -3.85
CA SER A 203 -12.45 -24.28 -4.48
C SER A 203 -13.54 -25.01 -3.73
N VAL A 204 -14.58 -24.28 -3.35
CA VAL A 204 -15.81 -24.87 -2.79
C VAL A 204 -16.81 -25.12 -3.92
N ASP A 205 -17.59 -26.21 -3.84
CA ASP A 205 -18.65 -26.51 -4.80
C ASP A 205 -19.89 -25.60 -4.60
N LYS A 206 -20.63 -25.27 -5.67
CA LYS A 206 -21.84 -24.41 -5.59
C LYS A 206 -22.91 -24.96 -4.63
N SER A 207 -22.95 -26.28 -4.46
CA SER A 207 -23.88 -26.98 -3.58
C SER A 207 -23.31 -27.29 -2.19
N ALA A 208 -22.10 -26.79 -1.88
CA ALA A 208 -21.46 -27.05 -0.60
C ALA A 208 -22.27 -26.52 0.57
N SER A 209 -22.43 -27.36 1.58
CA SER A 209 -23.00 -26.95 2.86
C SER A 209 -22.07 -26.00 3.62
N LEU A 210 -22.59 -25.24 4.58
CA LEU A 210 -21.76 -24.44 5.48
C LEU A 210 -20.73 -25.28 6.24
N GLU A 211 -21.06 -26.52 6.64
CA GLU A 211 -20.10 -27.43 7.27
C GLU A 211 -18.96 -27.81 6.31
N THR A 212 -19.25 -27.94 5.01
CA THR A 212 -18.23 -28.17 3.98
C THR A 212 -17.31 -26.96 3.86
N ILE A 213 -17.86 -25.74 3.83
CA ILE A 213 -17.08 -24.49 3.80
C ILE A 213 -16.21 -24.37 5.06
N GLN A 214 -16.79 -24.61 6.23
CA GLN A 214 -16.09 -24.60 7.50
C GLN A 214 -14.95 -25.62 7.54
N THR A 215 -15.17 -26.81 6.98
CA THR A 215 -14.14 -27.84 6.86
C THR A 215 -13.00 -27.39 5.95
N VAL A 216 -13.31 -26.72 4.83
CA VAL A 216 -12.31 -26.14 3.93
C VAL A 216 -11.49 -25.06 4.66
N ILE A 217 -12.14 -24.16 5.41
CA ILE A 217 -11.48 -23.15 6.24
C ILE A 217 -10.54 -23.79 7.28
N ARG A 218 -11.02 -24.82 8.00
CA ARG A 218 -10.22 -25.53 9.02
C ARG A 218 -8.99 -26.19 8.41
N ASN A 219 -9.12 -26.77 7.22
CA ASN A 219 -8.05 -27.50 6.53
C ASN A 219 -7.10 -26.59 5.72
N ALA A 220 -7.52 -25.36 5.43
CA ALA A 220 -6.68 -24.38 4.76
C ALA A 220 -5.49 -23.97 5.64
N ASN A 221 -4.32 -23.78 5.03
CA ASN A 221 -3.16 -23.21 5.67
C ASN A 221 -3.27 -21.69 5.77
N VAL A 222 -2.42 -21.07 6.59
CA VAL A 222 -2.32 -19.62 6.67
C VAL A 222 -1.97 -19.05 5.29
N ASN A 223 -2.76 -18.06 4.85
CA ASN A 223 -2.73 -17.42 3.54
C ASN A 223 -3.24 -18.27 2.37
N ASP A 224 -3.83 -19.45 2.57
CA ASP A 224 -4.49 -20.12 1.46
C ASP A 224 -5.68 -19.29 0.94
N VAL A 225 -6.04 -19.50 -0.34
CA VAL A 225 -7.17 -18.83 -0.98
C VAL A 225 -8.36 -19.77 -1.03
N ILE A 226 -9.48 -19.35 -0.43
CA ILE A 226 -10.75 -20.07 -0.48
C ILE A 226 -11.64 -19.37 -1.52
N ILE A 227 -11.95 -20.10 -2.59
CA ILE A 227 -12.84 -19.63 -3.65
C ILE A 227 -14.24 -20.11 -3.31
N LEU A 228 -15.11 -19.17 -2.93
CA LEU A 228 -16.52 -19.42 -2.71
C LEU A 228 -17.26 -19.24 -4.05
N PRO A 229 -18.08 -20.22 -4.45
CA PRO A 229 -18.91 -20.05 -5.63
C PRO A 229 -19.95 -18.95 -5.46
N SER A 230 -20.46 -18.42 -6.56
CA SER A 230 -21.68 -17.60 -6.58
C SER A 230 -22.83 -18.28 -5.82
N GLY A 231 -23.34 -17.68 -4.75
CA GLY A 231 -24.47 -18.24 -4.01
C GLY A 231 -24.70 -17.57 -2.66
N THR A 232 -25.81 -17.92 -2.01
CA THR A 232 -26.09 -17.53 -0.63
C THR A 232 -25.65 -18.66 0.29
N PHE A 233 -24.66 -18.41 1.13
CA PHE A 233 -24.18 -19.36 2.12
C PHE A 233 -24.75 -18.98 3.48
N GLY A 234 -25.76 -19.73 3.91
CA GLY A 234 -26.54 -19.47 5.12
C GLY A 234 -27.88 -18.82 4.81
N HIS A 235 -28.94 -19.64 4.79
CA HIS A 235 -30.28 -19.18 5.18
C HIS A 235 -31.22 -20.34 5.54
N GLU A 236 -32.12 -20.01 6.47
CA GLU A 236 -33.32 -20.67 7.03
C GLU A 236 -33.11 -21.61 8.23
N GLY A 237 -33.11 -20.99 9.42
CA GLY A 237 -33.59 -21.62 10.65
C GLY A 237 -32.54 -22.19 11.59
N ILE A 238 -31.25 -22.08 11.25
CA ILE A 238 -30.16 -22.58 12.09
C ILE A 238 -29.05 -21.52 12.11
N ASP A 239 -28.75 -20.99 13.29
CA ASP A 239 -27.63 -20.08 13.56
C ASP A 239 -26.30 -20.83 13.30
N PHE A 240 -25.89 -20.93 12.04
CA PHE A 240 -24.61 -21.52 11.68
C PHE A 240 -23.62 -20.40 11.39
N THR A 241 -22.56 -20.34 12.20
CA THR A 241 -21.51 -19.33 12.12
C THR A 241 -20.29 -19.94 11.43
N LEU A 242 -19.69 -19.24 10.46
CA LEU A 242 -18.38 -19.60 9.91
C LEU A 242 -17.27 -19.08 10.84
N GLU A 243 -16.54 -20.00 11.46
CA GLU A 243 -15.39 -19.72 12.33
C GLU A 243 -14.11 -19.59 11.49
N ILE A 244 -13.47 -18.42 11.51
CA ILE A 244 -12.20 -18.16 10.82
C ILE A 244 -11.13 -17.83 11.86
N ASP A 245 -10.25 -18.79 12.15
CA ASP A 245 -9.23 -18.69 13.21
C ASP A 245 -7.82 -18.36 12.69
N LYS A 246 -7.68 -18.12 11.38
CA LYS A 246 -6.41 -17.91 10.70
C LYS A 246 -6.55 -16.95 9.51
N ASN A 247 -5.44 -16.35 9.09
CA ASN A 247 -5.43 -15.47 7.92
C ASN A 247 -5.73 -16.27 6.65
N LEU A 248 -6.83 -15.94 5.97
CA LEU A 248 -7.30 -16.57 4.73
C LEU A 248 -7.73 -15.50 3.74
N HIS A 249 -7.66 -15.83 2.45
CA HIS A 249 -8.22 -14.98 1.40
C HIS A 249 -9.53 -15.59 0.91
N PHE A 250 -10.60 -14.79 0.87
CA PHE A 250 -11.90 -15.20 0.32
C PHE A 250 -12.14 -14.48 -1.00
N ALA A 251 -12.62 -15.21 -2.01
CA ALA A 251 -13.05 -14.63 -3.28
C ALA A 251 -14.35 -15.32 -3.73
N GLY A 252 -15.38 -14.56 -4.10
CA GLY A 252 -16.67 -15.12 -4.57
C GLY A 252 -17.69 -14.06 -4.99
N GLU A 253 -18.75 -14.49 -5.70
CA GLU A 253 -19.90 -13.64 -6.04
C GLU A 253 -21.01 -13.81 -4.98
N GLY A 254 -21.74 -12.75 -4.62
CA GLY A 254 -22.82 -12.78 -3.62
C GLY A 254 -22.68 -11.74 -2.51
N THR A 255 -23.37 -11.97 -1.39
CA THR A 255 -23.34 -11.14 -0.18
C THR A 255 -22.52 -11.82 0.92
N VAL A 256 -21.91 -11.02 1.79
CA VAL A 256 -21.13 -11.47 2.96
C VAL A 256 -21.79 -10.94 4.22
N GLU A 257 -22.15 -11.82 5.16
CA GLU A 257 -22.73 -11.43 6.45
C GLU A 257 -21.93 -12.06 7.61
N VAL A 258 -21.51 -11.23 8.56
CA VAL A 258 -20.83 -11.64 9.80
C VAL A 258 -21.78 -11.41 10.97
N VAL A 259 -22.55 -12.46 11.32
CA VAL A 259 -23.62 -12.40 12.34
C VAL A 259 -23.08 -12.53 13.77
N GLN A 260 -22.21 -13.51 14.01
CA GLN A 260 -21.57 -13.74 15.31
C GLN A 260 -20.08 -14.01 15.08
N ASN A 261 -19.23 -13.30 15.81
CA ASN A 261 -17.80 -13.53 15.79
C ASN A 261 -17.23 -13.36 17.20
N THR A 262 -16.49 -14.38 17.65
CA THR A 262 -15.83 -14.42 18.96
C THR A 262 -14.38 -13.92 18.92
N PHE A 263 -13.84 -13.70 17.72
CA PHE A 263 -12.48 -13.19 17.53
C PHE A 263 -12.43 -11.69 17.82
N HIS A 264 -11.35 -11.29 18.50
CA HIS A 264 -11.09 -9.89 18.83
C HIS A 264 -10.58 -9.09 17.61
N GLU A 265 -10.17 -9.75 16.53
CA GLU A 265 -9.71 -9.09 15.31
C GLU A 265 -10.15 -9.91 14.09
N LEU A 266 -10.74 -9.23 13.11
CA LEU A 266 -11.24 -9.80 11.86
C LEU A 266 -10.72 -8.94 10.71
N SER A 267 -10.04 -9.57 9.76
CA SER A 267 -9.47 -8.90 8.59
C SER A 267 -9.92 -9.57 7.30
N PHE A 268 -10.48 -8.79 6.39
CA PHE A 268 -10.75 -9.19 5.01
C PHE A 268 -9.73 -8.50 4.11
N VAL A 269 -8.95 -9.30 3.38
CA VAL A 269 -7.85 -8.82 2.54
C VAL A 269 -8.04 -9.31 1.11
N SER A 270 -8.16 -8.36 0.17
CA SER A 270 -8.37 -8.66 -1.26
C SER A 270 -9.65 -9.47 -1.53
N VAL A 271 -10.75 -9.11 -0.86
CA VAL A 271 -12.05 -9.76 -1.04
C VAL A 271 -12.84 -9.02 -2.09
N GLU A 272 -13.30 -9.75 -3.10
CA GLU A 272 -14.27 -9.26 -4.08
C GLU A 272 -15.66 -9.76 -3.67
N VAL A 273 -16.63 -8.85 -3.61
CA VAL A 273 -18.04 -9.10 -3.30
C VAL A 273 -18.88 -8.45 -4.40
N ASP A 274 -19.68 -9.24 -5.10
CA ASP A 274 -20.63 -8.74 -6.11
C ASP A 274 -22.06 -9.13 -5.75
N ALA A 275 -22.77 -8.17 -5.17
CA ALA A 275 -24.16 -8.22 -4.75
C ALA A 275 -25.07 -7.36 -5.65
N THR A 276 -24.65 -7.06 -6.89
CA THR A 276 -25.45 -6.24 -7.83
C THR A 276 -26.80 -6.86 -8.17
N ASN A 277 -26.93 -8.18 -8.07
CA ASN A 277 -28.16 -8.93 -8.31
C ASN A 277 -28.97 -9.23 -7.04
N THR A 278 -28.52 -8.80 -5.86
CA THR A 278 -29.15 -9.07 -4.55
C THR A 278 -29.48 -7.76 -3.81
N PRO A 279 -30.39 -6.95 -4.36
CA PRO A 279 -30.60 -5.58 -3.91
C PRO A 279 -31.24 -5.42 -2.53
N THR A 280 -31.86 -6.47 -2.00
CA THR A 280 -32.59 -6.45 -0.73
C THR A 280 -31.70 -6.66 0.48
N TYR A 281 -30.46 -7.08 0.28
CA TYR A 281 -29.50 -7.40 1.34
C TYR A 281 -28.25 -6.55 1.18
N ASP A 282 -27.59 -6.22 2.28
CA ASP A 282 -26.32 -5.50 2.21
C ASP A 282 -25.25 -6.40 1.57
N ALA A 283 -24.36 -5.82 0.76
CA ALA A 283 -23.32 -6.60 0.09
C ALA A 283 -22.34 -7.18 1.11
N PHE A 284 -22.00 -6.39 2.13
CA PHE A 284 -21.14 -6.78 3.22
C PHE A 284 -21.70 -6.27 4.55
N GLU A 285 -22.09 -7.16 5.46
CA GLU A 285 -22.65 -6.79 6.77
C GLU A 285 -21.81 -7.35 7.93
N VAL A 286 -21.54 -6.51 8.93
CA VAL A 286 -20.79 -6.85 10.16
C VAL A 286 -21.60 -6.46 11.39
N ASN A 287 -22.13 -7.47 12.06
CA ASN A 287 -23.11 -7.33 13.15
C ASN A 287 -22.58 -7.70 14.54
N CYS A 288 -21.36 -8.23 14.66
CA CYS A 288 -20.74 -8.53 15.96
C CYS A 288 -19.23 -8.73 15.81
N CYS A 289 -18.39 -7.72 16.10
CA CYS A 289 -16.94 -7.88 16.15
C CYS A 289 -16.37 -7.14 17.37
N PRO A 290 -16.15 -7.82 18.52
CA PRO A 290 -15.81 -7.18 19.80
C PRO A 290 -14.43 -6.51 19.86
N GLY A 291 -13.72 -6.35 18.74
CA GLY A 291 -12.46 -5.65 18.71
C GLY A 291 -12.21 -4.89 17.43
N LYS A 292 -11.42 -5.44 16.51
CA LYS A 292 -11.00 -4.75 15.28
C LYS A 292 -11.57 -5.43 14.06
N PHE A 293 -12.11 -4.62 13.16
CA PHE A 293 -12.47 -5.03 11.82
C PHE A 293 -11.60 -4.28 10.82
N LEU A 294 -11.01 -5.00 9.86
CA LEU A 294 -10.24 -4.42 8.76
C LEU A 294 -10.82 -4.93 7.43
N ALA A 295 -11.28 -4.01 6.59
CA ALA A 295 -11.46 -4.26 5.16
C ALA A 295 -10.27 -3.62 4.43
N TYR A 296 -9.39 -4.46 3.87
CA TYR A 296 -8.19 -4.03 3.18
C TYR A 296 -8.20 -4.53 1.74
N CYS A 297 -8.04 -3.63 0.76
CA CYS A 297 -7.97 -4.00 -0.66
C CYS A 297 -9.20 -4.72 -1.19
N CYS A 298 -10.37 -4.50 -0.59
CA CYS A 298 -11.59 -5.19 -1.01
C CYS A 298 -12.27 -4.46 -2.17
N GLU A 299 -13.04 -5.18 -2.98
CA GLU A 299 -13.95 -4.60 -3.97
C GLU A 299 -15.37 -5.07 -3.66
N ILE A 300 -16.25 -4.16 -3.25
CA ILE A 300 -17.60 -4.45 -2.81
C ILE A 300 -18.58 -3.76 -3.75
N LYS A 301 -19.41 -4.52 -4.46
CA LYS A 301 -20.34 -4.04 -5.47
C LYS A 301 -21.77 -4.41 -5.11
N GLY A 302 -22.70 -3.47 -5.27
CA GLY A 302 -24.13 -3.75 -5.12
C GLY A 302 -24.63 -3.80 -3.68
N GLY A 303 -25.69 -4.59 -3.45
CA GLY A 303 -26.41 -4.67 -2.18
C GLY A 303 -27.38 -3.50 -1.93
N SER A 304 -28.16 -3.61 -0.86
CA SER A 304 -28.95 -2.51 -0.28
C SER A 304 -27.97 -1.43 0.18
N ASP A 305 -27.08 -1.75 1.11
CA ASP A 305 -25.86 -1.02 1.38
C ASP A 305 -24.63 -1.82 0.92
N GLY A 306 -23.56 -1.14 0.50
CA GLY A 306 -22.32 -1.80 0.12
C GLY A 306 -21.65 -2.42 1.33
N LEU A 307 -21.40 -1.63 2.37
CA LEU A 307 -20.87 -2.08 3.65
C LEU A 307 -21.74 -1.59 4.81
N CYS A 308 -22.21 -2.51 5.64
CA CYS A 308 -23.06 -2.27 6.79
C CYS A 308 -22.33 -2.66 8.09
N LEU A 309 -22.12 -1.70 8.98
CA LEU A 309 -21.41 -1.87 10.25
C LEU A 309 -22.37 -1.51 11.40
N THR A 310 -23.07 -2.49 11.97
CA THR A 310 -24.15 -2.18 12.94
C THR A 310 -23.75 -2.32 14.40
N ASP A 311 -22.70 -3.08 14.70
CA ASP A 311 -22.30 -3.39 16.08
C ASP A 311 -21.44 -2.31 16.74
N CYS A 312 -21.96 -1.76 17.84
CA CYS A 312 -21.31 -0.75 18.66
C CYS A 312 -19.93 -1.13 19.24
N SER A 313 -19.59 -2.41 19.31
CA SER A 313 -18.31 -2.87 19.86
C SER A 313 -17.16 -2.95 18.85
N THR A 314 -17.47 -2.79 17.56
CA THR A 314 -16.50 -2.94 16.47
C THR A 314 -15.67 -1.67 16.27
N ARG A 315 -14.35 -1.81 16.14
CA ARG A 315 -13.45 -0.75 15.66
C ARG A 315 -13.06 -1.04 14.22
N ALA A 316 -13.78 -0.44 13.29
CA ALA A 316 -13.60 -0.68 11.86
C ALA A 316 -12.54 0.23 11.23
N THR A 317 -11.71 -0.34 10.35
CA THR A 317 -10.83 0.36 9.43
C THR A 317 -11.09 -0.14 8.01
N ILE A 318 -11.31 0.79 7.10
CA ILE A 318 -11.51 0.56 5.68
C ILE A 318 -10.32 1.19 4.95
N ASP A 319 -9.55 0.38 4.25
CA ASP A 319 -8.27 0.79 3.66
C ASP A 319 -8.16 0.21 2.26
N GLN A 320 -7.81 1.05 1.27
CA GLN A 320 -7.64 0.63 -0.12
C GLN A 320 -8.85 -0.15 -0.66
N THR A 321 -10.05 0.16 -0.18
CA THR A 321 -11.25 -0.63 -0.48
C THR A 321 -12.22 0.17 -1.33
N ASP A 322 -12.67 -0.44 -2.43
CA ASP A 322 -13.62 0.16 -3.36
C ASP A 322 -15.02 -0.36 -3.07
N ILE A 323 -15.96 0.55 -2.84
CA ILE A 323 -17.36 0.24 -2.57
C ILE A 323 -18.22 0.96 -3.60
N SER A 324 -19.00 0.21 -4.38
CA SER A 324 -19.72 0.80 -5.51
C SER A 324 -21.08 0.21 -5.80
N TYR A 325 -21.93 1.00 -6.47
CA TYR A 325 -23.20 0.56 -7.04
C TYR A 325 -24.22 -0.03 -6.05
N ALA A 326 -24.10 0.29 -4.76
CA ALA A 326 -25.10 -0.05 -3.76
C ALA A 326 -26.42 0.70 -4.03
N GLN A 327 -27.56 0.06 -3.81
CA GLN A 327 -28.87 0.64 -4.10
C GLN A 327 -29.21 1.83 -3.20
N CYS A 328 -28.85 1.75 -1.93
CA CYS A 328 -29.08 2.77 -0.94
C CYS A 328 -27.79 3.51 -0.64
N ARG A 329 -26.84 2.91 0.07
CA ARG A 329 -25.65 3.61 0.59
C ARG A 329 -24.38 2.84 0.27
N GLY A 330 -23.28 3.53 0.01
CA GLY A 330 -22.00 2.85 -0.07
C GLY A 330 -21.63 2.23 1.27
N ILE A 331 -21.58 3.06 2.33
CA ILE A 331 -21.33 2.61 3.69
C ILE A 331 -22.45 3.08 4.60
N PHE A 332 -23.03 2.16 5.37
CA PHE A 332 -23.88 2.45 6.52
C PHE A 332 -23.19 1.98 7.80
N SER A 333 -23.05 2.87 8.78
CA SER A 333 -22.39 2.53 10.04
C SER A 333 -23.15 3.12 11.24
N ASN A 334 -23.36 2.29 12.28
CA ASN A 334 -23.77 2.74 13.61
C ASN A 334 -22.57 3.04 14.51
N ILE A 335 -21.34 2.80 14.05
CA ILE A 335 -20.09 3.03 14.76
C ILE A 335 -19.22 4.09 14.09
N ASP A 336 -18.27 4.60 14.87
CA ASP A 336 -17.15 5.33 14.32
C ASP A 336 -16.20 4.34 13.64
N PHE A 337 -15.65 4.76 12.50
CA PHE A 337 -14.71 3.95 11.72
C PHE A 337 -13.69 4.84 11.03
N LYS A 338 -12.57 4.25 10.62
CA LYS A 338 -11.53 4.94 9.85
C LYS A 338 -11.62 4.54 8.40
N ILE A 339 -11.46 5.48 7.48
CA ILE A 339 -11.38 5.21 6.05
C ILE A 339 -10.16 5.89 5.43
N LYS A 340 -9.40 5.18 4.61
CA LYS A 340 -8.19 5.71 3.95
C LYS A 340 -7.97 5.08 2.58
N ASP A 341 -7.42 5.86 1.65
CA ASP A 341 -7.05 5.40 0.31
C ASP A 341 -8.16 4.60 -0.42
N SER A 342 -9.43 4.87 -0.12
CA SER A 342 -10.59 4.06 -0.51
C SER A 342 -11.55 4.85 -1.40
N ALA A 343 -12.33 4.17 -2.22
CA ALA A 343 -13.34 4.81 -3.07
C ALA A 343 -14.75 4.35 -2.70
N VAL A 344 -15.70 5.29 -2.66
CA VAL A 344 -17.13 4.99 -2.47
C VAL A 344 -17.93 5.72 -3.52
N TYR A 345 -18.53 5.04 -4.50
CA TYR A 345 -19.13 5.72 -5.67
C TYR A 345 -20.29 4.99 -6.33
N GLY A 346 -21.08 5.69 -7.14
CA GLY A 346 -22.19 5.12 -7.90
C GLY A 346 -23.32 4.54 -7.03
N CYS A 347 -23.39 4.91 -5.76
CA CYS A 347 -24.40 4.43 -4.82
C CYS A 347 -25.68 5.27 -4.92
N GLY A 348 -26.85 4.69 -4.68
CA GLY A 348 -28.13 5.35 -4.99
C GLY A 348 -28.39 6.64 -4.19
N SER A 349 -28.37 6.57 -2.85
CA SER A 349 -28.70 7.70 -1.99
C SER A 349 -27.48 8.56 -1.64
N TYR A 350 -26.43 7.97 -1.09
CA TYR A 350 -25.22 8.69 -0.67
C TYR A 350 -24.04 7.73 -0.47
N GLY A 351 -22.82 8.26 -0.51
CA GLY A 351 -21.60 7.48 -0.30
C GLY A 351 -21.55 6.87 1.11
N ILE A 352 -21.59 7.70 2.15
CA ILE A 352 -21.43 7.26 3.55
C ILE A 352 -22.56 7.80 4.43
N LYS A 353 -23.02 6.98 5.38
CA LYS A 353 -23.81 7.39 6.55
C LYS A 353 -23.31 6.71 7.81
N GLY A 354 -22.46 7.42 8.55
CA GLY A 354 -22.06 7.07 9.91
C GLY A 354 -22.95 7.78 10.94
N ARG A 355 -23.69 7.05 11.78
CA ARG A 355 -24.44 7.64 12.91
C ARG A 355 -23.53 8.15 14.02
N SER A 356 -22.36 7.54 14.16
CA SER A 356 -21.36 7.86 15.20
C SER A 356 -20.14 8.59 14.65
N GLY A 357 -20.20 9.03 13.39
CA GLY A 357 -19.09 9.66 12.67
C GLY A 357 -18.22 8.67 11.90
N TRP A 358 -17.20 9.21 11.23
CA TRP A 358 -16.07 8.48 10.66
C TRP A 358 -14.87 9.41 10.57
N THR A 359 -13.66 8.84 10.56
CA THR A 359 -12.41 9.58 10.34
C THR A 359 -11.90 9.33 8.92
N ASP A 360 -11.89 10.37 8.09
CA ASP A 360 -11.18 10.38 6.81
C ASP A 360 -9.68 10.59 7.07
N MET A 361 -8.88 9.59 6.69
CA MET A 361 -7.43 9.60 6.89
C MET A 361 -6.65 10.03 5.63
N GLY A 362 -7.34 10.50 4.58
CA GLY A 362 -6.74 10.93 3.32
C GLY A 362 -6.78 9.88 2.20
N GLY A 363 -6.53 10.34 0.97
CA GLY A 363 -6.47 9.50 -0.23
C GLY A 363 -7.81 8.94 -0.71
N ASN A 364 -8.93 9.36 -0.11
CA ASN A 364 -10.24 8.80 -0.40
C ASN A 364 -10.96 9.51 -1.57
N ASN A 365 -11.75 8.75 -2.33
CA ASN A 365 -12.68 9.27 -3.34
C ASN A 365 -14.13 8.93 -2.94
N LEU A 366 -14.75 9.81 -2.15
CA LEU A 366 -16.04 9.54 -1.51
C LEU A 366 -17.17 10.27 -2.25
N GLN A 367 -18.21 9.54 -2.63
CA GLN A 367 -19.43 10.10 -3.19
C GLN A 367 -20.07 11.06 -2.17
N PRO A 368 -20.40 12.29 -2.58
CA PRO A 368 -21.00 13.27 -1.70
C PRO A 368 -22.35 12.78 -1.16
N GLY A 369 -22.67 13.19 0.06
CA GLY A 369 -23.93 12.87 0.71
C GLY A 369 -24.40 14.03 1.60
N PRO A 370 -25.65 14.00 2.07
CA PRO A 370 -26.20 15.05 2.94
C PRO A 370 -25.61 15.04 4.36
N TRP A 371 -24.74 14.08 4.67
CA TRP A 371 -24.07 13.92 5.96
C TRP A 371 -22.59 14.21 5.76
N SER A 372 -22.04 15.13 6.54
CA SER A 372 -20.59 15.35 6.65
C SER A 372 -20.00 14.44 7.73
N GLU A 373 -18.69 14.46 7.91
CA GLU A 373 -17.94 13.78 8.98
C GLU A 373 -18.55 13.96 10.38
N PHE A 374 -19.33 15.04 10.62
CA PHE A 374 -19.96 15.35 11.91
C PHE A 374 -21.49 15.21 11.95
N GLY A 375 -22.10 14.54 10.98
CA GLY A 375 -23.56 14.37 10.91
C GLY A 375 -24.24 15.39 9.99
N PRO A 376 -25.58 15.54 10.08
CA PRO A 376 -26.33 16.42 9.21
C PRO A 376 -26.09 17.87 9.66
N TYR A 377 -25.93 18.77 8.68
CA TYR A 377 -25.95 20.21 8.90
C TYR A 377 -27.28 20.69 9.50
#